data_AF-A0A0F9P9G6-F1
#
_entry.id   AF-A0A0F9P9G6-F1
#
_cell.length_a   1.000
_cell.length_b   1.000
_cell.length_c   1.000
_cell.angle_alpha   90.00
_cell.angle_beta   90.00
_cell.angle_gamma   90.00
#
_symmetry.space_group_name_H-M   'P 1'
#
loop_
_entity.id
_entity.type
_entity.pdbx_description
1 polymer ?
#
loop_
_entity_poly.entity_id
_entity_poly.type
_entity_poly.pdbx_seq_one_letter_code
_entity_poly.pdbx_strand_id
1 'polypeptide(L)'
;MREITHKGLARLVGLYGSHAIDSDNLQILESSSVEPDEINREGLHKGMFEAIITSIGWFADHTDRAKELSIQNINKTSEAYNSGDQSWFRWLGWVFHFITDWATPYHSSNTMSKYILDSKSDIFNKESENGGVLFWTILDKLLNLVKFKADHDKFEDICEERWQQNDSIIKDNFIKFKENSISFVDLEIFSEKMDELRAKCENKLLDWITDCSNQEFSLYMTDIAKVMDVAFRIVLG
;
A
#
# COMPACT_ATOMS: atom_id res chain seq x y z
N MET A 1 -3.37 -2.49 -2.08
CA MET A 1 -4.63 -1.93 -2.66
C MET A 1 -4.82 -2.58 -4.03
N ARG A 2 -6.00 -2.48 -4.67
CA ARG A 2 -6.20 -3.02 -6.03
C ARG A 2 -5.40 -2.25 -7.07
N GLU A 3 -5.12 -2.92 -8.19
CA GLU A 3 -4.31 -2.41 -9.31
C GLU A 3 -4.75 -1.02 -9.81
N ILE A 4 -6.06 -0.75 -9.88
CA ILE A 4 -6.58 0.53 -10.34
C ILE A 4 -6.13 1.69 -9.43
N THR A 5 -6.04 1.47 -8.13
CA THR A 5 -5.60 2.50 -7.19
C THR A 5 -4.09 2.74 -7.31
N HIS A 6 -3.28 1.68 -7.44
CA HIS A 6 -1.84 1.79 -7.67
C HIS A 6 -1.54 2.55 -8.98
N LYS A 7 -2.17 2.13 -10.08
CA LYS A 7 -2.07 2.79 -11.40
C LYS A 7 -2.57 4.22 -11.34
N GLY A 8 -3.68 4.48 -10.66
CA GLY A 8 -4.27 5.80 -10.49
C GLY A 8 -3.36 6.78 -9.77
N LEU A 9 -2.76 6.36 -8.65
CA LEU A 9 -1.77 7.16 -7.92
C LEU A 9 -0.51 7.42 -8.75
N ALA A 10 0.02 6.38 -9.41
CA ALA A 10 1.18 6.51 -10.29
C ALA A 10 0.91 7.50 -11.42
N ARG A 11 -0.26 7.42 -12.05
CA ARG A 11 -0.73 8.34 -13.08
C ARG A 11 -0.86 9.77 -12.57
N LEU A 12 -1.48 9.94 -11.39
CA LEU A 12 -1.67 11.25 -10.77
C LEU A 12 -0.32 11.95 -10.56
N VAL A 13 0.64 11.24 -9.98
CA VAL A 13 1.98 11.80 -9.70
C VAL A 13 2.77 11.99 -11.00
N GLY A 14 2.70 11.06 -11.95
CA GLY A 14 3.39 11.19 -13.24
C GLY A 14 2.88 12.37 -14.08
N LEU A 15 1.59 12.70 -14.01
CA LEU A 15 1.00 13.83 -14.75
C LEU A 15 1.11 15.18 -14.04
N TYR A 16 0.92 15.18 -12.71
CA TYR A 16 0.72 16.43 -11.95
C TYR A 16 1.78 16.66 -10.86
N GLY A 17 2.72 15.72 -10.69
CA GLY A 17 3.82 15.84 -9.75
C GLY A 17 4.79 16.96 -10.13
N SER A 18 5.89 17.01 -9.38
CA SER A 18 6.91 18.04 -9.53
C SER A 18 7.61 18.00 -10.89
N HIS A 19 7.66 16.82 -11.51
CA HIS A 19 8.09 16.64 -12.89
C HIS A 19 6.98 15.94 -13.67
N ALA A 20 6.71 16.38 -14.90
CA ALA A 20 5.72 15.73 -15.76
C ALA A 20 6.39 14.66 -16.60
N ILE A 21 5.79 13.47 -16.65
CA ILE A 21 6.21 12.34 -17.49
C ILE A 21 5.37 12.37 -18.78
N ASP A 22 6.01 12.14 -19.92
CA ASP A 22 5.32 12.05 -21.21
C ASP A 22 4.38 10.83 -21.29
N SER A 23 3.46 10.83 -22.26
CA SER A 23 2.40 9.81 -22.36
C SER A 23 2.91 8.38 -22.51
N ASP A 24 4.01 8.19 -23.23
CA ASP A 24 4.51 6.86 -23.58
C ASP A 24 5.20 6.23 -22.37
N ASN A 25 5.97 7.03 -21.62
CA ASN A 25 6.62 6.61 -20.39
C ASN A 25 5.66 6.52 -19.20
N LEU A 26 4.56 7.28 -19.21
CA LEU A 26 3.52 7.19 -18.20
C LEU A 26 2.88 5.80 -18.19
N GLN A 27 2.68 5.18 -19.35
CA GLN A 27 2.13 3.82 -19.44
C GLN A 27 3.06 2.80 -18.78
N ILE A 28 4.38 2.94 -18.95
CA ILE A 28 5.39 2.08 -18.31
C ILE A 28 5.30 2.23 -16.79
N LEU A 29 5.29 3.47 -16.30
CA LEU A 29 5.16 3.76 -14.88
C LEU A 29 3.88 3.14 -14.28
N GLU A 30 2.73 3.32 -14.94
CA GLU A 30 1.45 2.73 -14.51
C GLU A 30 1.54 1.21 -14.45
N SER A 31 2.00 0.54 -15.51
CA SER A 31 2.12 -0.93 -15.52
C SER A 31 3.09 -1.45 -14.46
N SER A 32 4.22 -0.78 -14.27
CA SER A 32 5.22 -1.23 -13.31
C SER A 32 4.82 -0.98 -11.86
N SER A 33 3.84 -0.11 -11.58
CA SER A 33 3.29 0.10 -10.23
C SER A 33 2.50 -1.09 -9.66
N VAL A 34 2.20 -2.10 -10.49
CA VAL A 34 1.51 -3.33 -10.08
C VAL A 34 2.33 -4.60 -10.32
N GLU A 35 3.44 -4.51 -11.05
CA GLU A 35 4.36 -5.63 -11.30
C GLU A 35 4.79 -6.39 -10.04
N PRO A 36 5.09 -5.73 -8.88
CA PRO A 36 5.47 -6.47 -7.69
C PRO A 36 4.40 -7.47 -7.23
N ASP A 37 3.11 -7.15 -7.34
CA ASP A 37 2.02 -8.07 -7.01
C ASP A 37 1.95 -9.25 -7.98
N GLU A 38 2.19 -9.01 -9.27
CA GLU A 38 2.14 -10.03 -10.32
C GLU A 38 3.25 -11.07 -10.13
N ILE A 39 4.48 -10.62 -9.89
CA ILE A 39 5.65 -11.47 -9.61
C ILE A 39 5.37 -12.38 -8.40
N ASN A 40 4.68 -11.86 -7.39
CA ASN A 40 4.34 -12.63 -6.19
C ASN A 40 3.20 -13.62 -6.44
N ARG A 41 2.19 -13.24 -7.24
CA ARG A 41 1.09 -14.13 -7.63
C ARG A 41 1.58 -15.35 -8.42
N GLU A 42 2.56 -15.18 -9.32
CA GLU A 42 3.16 -16.28 -10.09
C GLU A 42 3.91 -17.31 -9.21
N GLY A 43 4.38 -16.90 -8.02
CA GLY A 43 4.99 -17.79 -7.04
C GLY A 43 4.01 -18.66 -6.23
N LEU A 44 2.71 -18.37 -6.28
CA LEU A 44 1.68 -18.97 -5.40
C LEU A 44 0.92 -20.15 -6.05
N HIS A 45 1.64 -21.15 -6.56
CA HIS A 45 1.04 -22.42 -7.00
C HIS A 45 0.93 -23.45 -5.86
N LYS A 46 0.15 -23.15 -4.82
CA LYS A 46 -0.08 -24.07 -3.68
C LYS A 46 -1.53 -24.10 -3.23
N GLY A 47 -1.94 -25.18 -2.54
CA GLY A 47 -3.34 -25.41 -2.14
C GLY A 47 -3.93 -24.27 -1.30
N MET A 48 -5.27 -24.18 -1.23
CA MET A 48 -6.01 -23.04 -0.63
C MET A 48 -5.47 -22.58 0.73
N PHE A 49 -5.08 -23.51 1.59
CA PHE A 49 -4.53 -23.22 2.93
C PHE A 49 -3.15 -22.54 2.87
N GLU A 50 -2.24 -23.09 2.07
CA GLU A 50 -0.90 -22.53 1.88
C GLU A 50 -0.99 -21.20 1.13
N ALA A 51 -1.94 -21.05 0.22
CA ALA A 51 -2.20 -19.78 -0.46
C ALA A 51 -2.64 -18.68 0.52
N ILE A 52 -3.54 -18.99 1.48
CA ILE A 52 -3.99 -18.01 2.48
C ILE A 52 -2.86 -17.63 3.43
N ILE A 53 -2.14 -18.61 3.99
CA ILE A 53 -1.03 -18.31 4.93
C ILE A 53 0.11 -17.58 4.22
N THR A 54 0.45 -17.98 2.99
CA THR A 54 1.52 -17.32 2.23
C THR A 54 1.11 -15.93 1.79
N SER A 55 -0.14 -15.72 1.38
CA SER A 55 -0.67 -14.39 1.04
C SER A 55 -0.67 -13.45 2.25
N ILE A 56 -1.05 -13.94 3.43
CA ILE A 56 -1.09 -13.13 4.66
C ILE A 56 0.31 -12.87 5.20
N GLY A 57 1.18 -13.89 5.23
CA GLY A 57 2.59 -13.74 5.60
C GLY A 57 3.30 -12.76 4.66
N TRP A 58 2.97 -12.80 3.36
CA TRP A 58 3.45 -11.83 2.40
C TRP A 58 2.97 -10.42 2.71
N PHE A 59 1.67 -10.17 2.97
CA PHE A 59 1.20 -8.82 3.29
C PHE A 59 1.97 -8.18 4.46
N ALA A 60 2.23 -8.95 5.52
CA ALA A 60 2.96 -8.48 6.69
C ALA A 60 4.46 -8.25 6.40
N ASP A 61 5.14 -9.25 5.82
CA ASP A 61 6.58 -9.16 5.52
C ASP A 61 6.88 -8.09 4.45
N HIS A 62 5.99 -7.94 3.47
CA HIS A 62 6.15 -7.00 2.37
C HIS A 62 5.98 -5.56 2.85
N THR A 63 5.04 -5.31 3.76
CA THR A 63 4.84 -3.99 4.33
C THR A 63 5.92 -3.62 5.32
N ASP A 64 6.31 -4.51 6.22
CA ASP A 64 7.41 -4.22 7.17
C ASP A 64 8.71 -3.88 6.43
N ARG A 65 8.85 -4.34 5.18
CA ARG A 65 9.97 -4.01 4.28
C ARG A 65 9.65 -2.96 3.22
N ALA A 66 8.41 -2.50 3.07
CA ALA A 66 8.01 -1.62 1.95
C ALA A 66 8.77 -0.30 1.97
N LYS A 67 9.04 0.27 3.16
CA LYS A 67 9.91 1.46 3.28
C LYS A 67 11.35 1.17 2.83
N GLU A 68 11.93 0.06 3.25
CA GLU A 68 13.28 -0.37 2.84
C GLU A 68 13.34 -0.59 1.30
N LEU A 69 12.36 -1.33 0.77
CA LEU A 69 12.23 -1.62 -0.66
C LEU A 69 12.01 -0.34 -1.47
N SER A 70 11.25 0.63 -0.96
CA SER A 70 11.10 1.95 -1.58
C SER A 70 12.45 2.64 -1.69
N ILE A 71 13.23 2.71 -0.61
CA ILE A 71 14.56 3.35 -0.62
C ILE A 71 15.52 2.64 -1.58
N GLN A 72 15.56 1.31 -1.56
CA GLN A 72 16.38 0.54 -2.49
C GLN A 72 16.03 0.82 -3.95
N ASN A 73 14.73 0.91 -4.26
CA ASN A 73 14.29 1.20 -5.63
C ASN A 73 14.44 2.68 -5.99
N ILE A 74 14.38 3.63 -5.05
CA ILE A 74 14.76 5.03 -5.30
C ILE A 74 16.21 5.08 -5.80
N ASN A 75 17.14 4.42 -5.09
CA ASN A 75 18.55 4.40 -5.51
C ASN A 75 18.74 3.77 -6.90
N LYS A 76 18.10 2.63 -7.18
CA LYS A 76 18.12 2.01 -8.52
C LYS A 76 17.55 2.93 -9.60
N THR A 77 16.46 3.64 -9.27
CA THR A 77 15.82 4.58 -10.18
C THR A 77 16.76 5.75 -10.49
N SER A 78 17.39 6.35 -9.47
CA SER A 78 18.38 7.42 -9.63
C SER A 78 19.59 6.97 -10.46
N GLU A 79 20.12 5.77 -10.22
CA GLU A 79 21.23 5.20 -11.00
C GLU A 79 20.86 4.99 -12.47
N ALA A 80 19.68 4.42 -12.73
CA ALA A 80 19.17 4.22 -14.09
C ALA A 80 18.94 5.56 -14.80
N TYR A 81 18.33 6.54 -14.12
CA TYR A 81 18.12 7.87 -14.65
C TYR A 81 19.44 8.57 -15.02
N ASN A 82 20.41 8.58 -14.11
CA ASN A 82 21.72 9.23 -14.31
C ASN A 82 22.57 8.57 -15.41
N SER A 83 22.32 7.30 -15.71
CA SER A 83 22.97 6.57 -16.80
C SER A 83 22.22 6.66 -18.15
N GLY A 84 21.05 7.30 -18.17
CA GLY A 84 20.20 7.39 -19.36
C GLY A 84 19.40 6.12 -19.68
N ASP A 85 19.37 5.14 -18.77
CA ASP A 85 18.62 3.89 -18.93
C ASP A 85 17.13 4.12 -18.67
N GLN A 86 16.31 3.89 -19.70
CA GLN A 86 14.84 4.04 -19.66
C GLN A 86 14.15 3.10 -18.66
N SER A 87 14.85 2.09 -18.13
CA SER A 87 14.33 1.24 -17.06
C SER A 87 14.00 2.03 -15.77
N TRP A 88 14.46 3.27 -15.64
CA TRP A 88 14.13 4.13 -14.49
C TRP A 88 12.62 4.33 -14.30
N PHE A 89 11.80 4.41 -15.35
CA PHE A 89 10.34 4.50 -15.19
C PHE A 89 9.73 3.26 -14.52
N ARG A 90 10.27 2.08 -14.85
CA ARG A 90 9.87 0.81 -14.24
C ARG A 90 10.23 0.78 -12.76
N TRP A 91 11.46 1.16 -12.42
CA TRP A 91 11.90 1.21 -11.01
C TRP A 91 11.13 2.25 -10.20
N LEU A 92 10.78 3.40 -10.80
CA LEU A 92 9.93 4.40 -10.17
C LEU A 92 8.52 3.84 -9.90
N GLY A 93 7.98 3.04 -10.82
CA GLY A 93 6.70 2.34 -10.62
C GLY A 93 6.75 1.45 -9.38
N TRP A 94 7.85 0.71 -9.19
CA TRP A 94 8.05 -0.12 -8.00
C TRP A 94 8.16 0.71 -6.71
N VAL A 95 8.83 1.87 -6.75
CA VAL A 95 8.84 2.81 -5.61
C VAL A 95 7.41 3.19 -5.23
N PHE A 96 6.59 3.57 -6.21
CA PHE A 96 5.19 3.96 -5.98
C PHE A 96 4.34 2.80 -5.45
N HIS A 97 4.57 1.58 -5.94
CA HIS A 97 3.95 0.38 -5.40
C HIS A 97 4.18 0.25 -3.89
N PHE A 98 5.44 0.25 -3.46
CA PHE A 98 5.78 0.05 -2.04
C PHE A 98 5.29 1.20 -1.14
N ILE A 99 5.25 2.44 -1.63
CA ILE A 99 4.67 3.57 -0.88
C ILE A 99 3.16 3.35 -0.65
N THR A 100 2.46 2.82 -1.66
CA THR A 100 1.01 2.53 -1.58
C THR A 100 0.72 1.42 -0.58
N ASP A 101 1.50 0.33 -0.63
CA ASP A 101 1.37 -0.79 0.31
C ASP A 101 1.70 -0.38 1.73
N TRP A 102 2.75 0.42 1.93
CA TRP A 102 3.11 0.98 3.23
C TRP A 102 1.95 1.76 3.89
N ALA A 103 1.13 2.41 3.08
CA ALA A 103 -0.05 3.17 3.53
C ALA A 103 -1.32 2.32 3.69
N THR A 104 -1.31 1.03 3.34
CA THR A 104 -2.48 0.16 3.42
C THR A 104 -2.65 -0.38 4.86
N PRO A 105 -3.73 -0.04 5.59
CA PRO A 105 -3.87 -0.39 7.00
C PRO A 105 -3.87 -1.90 7.27
N TYR A 106 -4.46 -2.68 6.35
CA TYR A 106 -4.50 -4.14 6.42
C TYR A 106 -3.14 -4.81 6.24
N HIS A 107 -2.14 -4.09 5.74
CA HIS A 107 -0.81 -4.66 5.60
C HIS A 107 0.07 -4.45 6.85
N SER A 108 -0.46 -3.82 7.92
CA SER A 108 0.27 -3.69 9.18
C SER A 108 0.27 -4.98 10.00
N SER A 109 1.48 -5.43 10.39
CA SER A 109 1.69 -6.53 11.33
C SER A 109 1.02 -6.26 12.68
N ASN A 110 0.97 -5.01 13.14
CA ASN A 110 0.23 -4.58 14.33
C ASN A 110 -1.28 -4.76 14.17
N THR A 111 -1.82 -4.33 13.04
CA THR A 111 -3.25 -4.46 12.72
C THR A 111 -3.67 -5.92 12.60
N MET A 112 -2.87 -6.74 11.91
CA MET A 112 -3.10 -8.18 11.81
C MET A 112 -3.04 -8.85 13.19
N SER A 113 -2.03 -8.52 14.00
CA SER A 113 -1.89 -9.06 15.36
C SER A 113 -3.08 -8.69 16.22
N LYS A 114 -3.53 -7.43 16.17
CA LYS A 114 -4.71 -6.95 16.88
C LYS A 114 -5.98 -7.69 16.43
N TYR A 115 -6.19 -7.85 15.13
CA TYR A 115 -7.34 -8.57 14.57
C TYR A 115 -7.39 -10.03 15.06
N ILE A 116 -6.25 -10.71 15.06
CA ILE A 116 -6.13 -12.08 15.55
C ILE A 116 -6.29 -12.16 17.08
N LEU A 117 -5.84 -11.15 17.84
CA LEU A 117 -5.96 -11.12 19.30
C LEU A 117 -7.37 -10.78 19.77
N ASP A 118 -8.02 -9.78 19.18
CA ASP A 118 -9.38 -9.35 19.55
C ASP A 118 -10.40 -10.46 19.27
N SER A 119 -10.20 -11.25 18.21
CA SER A 119 -11.01 -12.45 17.94
C SER A 119 -10.91 -13.56 18.99
N LYS A 120 -9.87 -13.55 19.86
CA LYS A 120 -9.79 -14.47 21.01
C LYS A 120 -10.66 -14.03 22.18
N SER A 121 -10.98 -12.74 22.29
CA SER A 121 -11.75 -12.19 23.41
C SER A 121 -13.24 -12.55 23.34
N ASP A 122 -13.78 -12.78 22.14
CA ASP A 122 -15.16 -13.22 21.94
C ASP A 122 -15.41 -14.69 22.31
N ILE A 123 -14.34 -15.50 22.47
CA ILE A 123 -14.44 -16.96 22.57
C ILE A 123 -14.26 -17.47 24.00
N PHE A 124 -13.55 -16.75 24.88
CA PHE A 124 -13.36 -17.17 26.29
C PHE A 124 -14.61 -17.13 27.16
N ASN A 125 -15.76 -16.71 26.61
CA ASN A 125 -17.07 -16.81 27.26
C ASN A 125 -17.82 -18.12 26.98
N LYS A 126 -17.24 -19.11 26.32
CA LYS A 126 -17.82 -20.46 26.18
C LYS A 126 -16.83 -21.57 26.57
N GLU A 127 -17.34 -22.49 27.36
CA GLU A 127 -16.65 -23.39 28.29
C GLU A 127 -15.83 -24.56 27.67
N SER A 128 -14.81 -24.94 28.45
CA SER A 128 -14.37 -26.27 28.97
C SER A 128 -14.09 -27.52 28.09
N GLU A 129 -13.09 -28.25 28.62
CA GLU A 129 -12.70 -29.68 28.51
C GLU A 129 -11.95 -30.24 27.27
N ASN A 130 -10.65 -30.47 27.53
CA ASN A 130 -9.65 -31.39 27.00
C ASN A 130 -9.94 -32.25 25.75
N GLY A 131 -9.02 -32.14 24.78
CA GLY A 131 -8.84 -33.05 23.64
C GLY A 131 -9.20 -32.43 22.29
N GLY A 132 -10.36 -31.78 22.21
CA GLY A 132 -10.78 -31.02 21.02
C GLY A 132 -10.15 -29.64 20.91
N VAL A 133 -9.61 -29.12 22.01
CA VAL A 133 -9.13 -27.73 22.15
C VAL A 133 -8.10 -27.35 21.08
N LEU A 134 -7.17 -28.25 20.71
CA LEU A 134 -6.16 -27.96 19.70
C LEU A 134 -6.75 -27.87 18.29
N PHE A 135 -7.67 -28.76 17.93
CA PHE A 135 -8.33 -28.76 16.62
C PHE A 135 -9.23 -27.53 16.46
N TRP A 136 -10.02 -27.19 17.48
CA TRP A 136 -10.84 -25.97 17.50
C TRP A 136 -9.97 -24.71 17.46
N THR A 137 -8.88 -24.64 18.25
CA THR A 137 -7.95 -23.50 18.20
C THR A 137 -7.29 -23.31 16.83
N ILE A 138 -6.97 -24.40 16.12
CA ILE A 138 -6.44 -24.34 14.76
C ILE A 138 -7.52 -23.88 13.79
N LEU A 139 -8.74 -24.43 13.87
CA LEU A 139 -9.86 -24.07 13.00
C LEU A 139 -10.28 -22.60 13.19
N ASP A 140 -10.31 -22.11 14.43
CA ASP A 140 -10.66 -20.72 14.75
C ASP A 140 -9.62 -19.74 14.22
N LYS A 141 -8.33 -20.06 14.38
CA LYS A 141 -7.25 -19.27 13.75
C LYS A 141 -7.43 -19.21 12.24
N LEU A 142 -7.86 -20.29 11.61
CA LEU A 142 -8.09 -20.32 10.16
C LEU A 142 -9.30 -19.50 9.75
N LEU A 143 -10.40 -19.58 10.48
CA LEU A 143 -11.58 -18.76 10.23
C LEU A 143 -11.25 -17.27 10.35
N ASN A 144 -10.44 -16.89 11.34
CA ASN A 144 -10.01 -15.50 11.52
C ASN A 144 -9.08 -15.02 10.39
N LEU A 145 -8.20 -15.87 9.88
CA LEU A 145 -7.35 -15.54 8.72
C LEU A 145 -8.17 -15.42 7.43
N VAL A 146 -9.14 -16.32 7.21
CA VAL A 146 -10.07 -16.23 6.08
C VAL A 146 -10.89 -14.95 6.16
N LYS A 147 -11.42 -14.62 7.34
CA LYS A 147 -12.17 -13.38 7.57
C LYS A 147 -11.30 -12.15 7.35
N PHE A 148 -10.07 -12.15 7.86
CA PHE A 148 -9.11 -11.07 7.62
C PHE A 148 -8.85 -10.85 6.13
N LYS A 149 -8.66 -11.94 5.37
CA LYS A 149 -8.49 -11.84 3.92
C LYS A 149 -9.76 -11.31 3.23
N ALA A 150 -10.94 -11.79 3.60
CA ALA A 150 -12.19 -11.29 3.04
C ALA A 150 -12.41 -9.80 3.34
N ASP A 151 -12.09 -9.35 4.55
CA ASP A 151 -12.18 -7.95 4.96
C ASP A 151 -11.12 -7.09 4.24
N HIS A 152 -9.91 -7.62 4.01
CA HIS A 152 -8.88 -6.98 3.20
C HIS A 152 -9.34 -6.83 1.74
N ASP A 153 -9.83 -7.89 1.11
CA ASP A 153 -10.34 -7.85 -0.26
C ASP A 153 -11.48 -6.82 -0.39
N LYS A 154 -12.41 -6.81 0.57
CA LYS A 154 -13.49 -5.81 0.64
C LYS A 154 -12.95 -4.38 0.79
N PHE A 155 -11.94 -4.17 1.63
CA PHE A 155 -11.28 -2.87 1.77
C PHE A 155 -10.72 -2.39 0.43
N GLU A 156 -10.06 -3.27 -0.32
CA GLU A 156 -9.48 -2.87 -1.60
C GLU A 156 -10.55 -2.57 -2.65
N ASP A 157 -11.65 -3.32 -2.67
CA ASP A 157 -12.78 -3.07 -3.57
C ASP A 157 -13.42 -1.69 -3.27
N ILE A 158 -13.62 -1.33 -1.99
CA ILE A 158 -14.12 0.00 -1.59
C ILE A 158 -13.12 1.11 -1.94
N CYS A 159 -11.82 0.87 -1.76
CA CYS A 159 -10.75 1.78 -2.17
C CYS A 159 -10.87 2.13 -3.65
N GLU A 160 -11.09 1.13 -4.51
CA GLU A 160 -11.21 1.31 -5.95
C GLU A 160 -12.46 2.11 -6.32
N GLU A 161 -13.62 1.77 -5.77
CA GLU A 161 -14.86 2.52 -5.99
C GLU A 161 -14.73 3.98 -5.58
N ARG A 162 -14.16 4.22 -4.38
CA ARG A 162 -13.97 5.57 -3.85
C ARG A 162 -12.92 6.35 -4.63
N TRP A 163 -11.86 5.70 -5.13
CA TRP A 163 -10.89 6.33 -6.02
C TRP A 163 -11.58 6.93 -7.24
N GLN A 164 -12.38 6.13 -7.94
CA GLN A 164 -13.09 6.57 -9.14
C GLN A 164 -14.07 7.72 -8.87
N GLN A 165 -14.76 7.70 -7.72
CA GLN A 165 -15.70 8.74 -7.33
C GLN A 165 -15.01 10.06 -6.93
N ASN A 166 -13.77 10.00 -6.45
CA ASN A 166 -13.09 11.14 -5.81
C ASN A 166 -11.84 11.62 -6.57
N ASP A 167 -11.55 11.08 -7.75
CA ASP A 167 -10.36 11.40 -8.57
C ASP A 167 -10.15 12.92 -8.73
N SER A 168 -11.21 13.66 -9.06
CA SER A 168 -11.14 15.13 -9.21
C SER A 168 -10.71 15.86 -7.92
N ILE A 169 -11.27 15.48 -6.77
CA ILE A 169 -10.95 16.08 -5.48
C ILE A 169 -9.52 15.73 -5.06
N ILE A 170 -9.10 14.49 -5.29
CA ILE A 170 -7.73 14.01 -5.01
C ILE A 170 -6.74 14.82 -5.85
N LYS A 171 -7.01 14.95 -7.15
CA LYS A 171 -6.18 15.73 -8.07
C LYS A 171 -6.07 17.19 -7.63
N ASP A 172 -7.18 17.85 -7.33
CA ASP A 172 -7.19 19.25 -6.92
C ASP A 172 -6.41 19.46 -5.61
N ASN A 173 -6.55 18.54 -4.64
CA ASN A 173 -5.79 18.58 -3.40
C ASN A 173 -4.28 18.39 -3.62
N PHE A 174 -3.91 17.49 -4.52
CA PHE A 174 -2.51 17.22 -4.85
C PHE A 174 -1.84 18.42 -5.55
N ILE A 175 -2.52 19.03 -6.53
CA ILE A 175 -2.03 20.23 -7.22
C ILE A 175 -1.82 21.39 -6.23
N LYS A 176 -2.79 21.66 -5.36
CA LYS A 176 -2.65 22.71 -4.31
C LYS A 176 -1.48 22.46 -3.36
N PHE A 177 -1.18 21.20 -3.05
CA PHE A 177 -0.02 20.85 -2.24
C PHE A 177 1.30 21.17 -2.97
N LYS A 178 1.41 20.77 -4.25
CA LYS A 178 2.62 20.97 -5.04
C LYS A 178 3.06 22.44 -5.06
N GLU A 179 2.11 23.35 -5.23
CA GLU A 179 2.35 24.80 -5.26
C GLU A 179 3.05 25.34 -3.99
N ASN A 180 2.98 24.61 -2.88
CA ASN A 180 3.52 25.00 -1.57
C ASN A 180 4.64 24.07 -1.08
N SER A 181 5.15 23.18 -1.93
CA SER A 181 6.09 22.14 -1.51
C SER A 181 7.53 22.67 -1.32
N ILE A 182 8.26 22.10 -0.34
CA ILE A 182 9.67 22.40 -0.03
C ILE A 182 10.51 22.15 -1.27
N SER A 183 11.52 22.96 -1.61
CA SER A 183 12.30 22.80 -2.86
C SER A 183 13.41 21.74 -2.82
N PHE A 184 13.92 21.39 -1.63
CA PHE A 184 14.96 20.38 -1.44
C PHE A 184 14.40 19.15 -0.71
N VAL A 185 14.72 17.95 -1.21
CA VAL A 185 14.32 16.67 -0.62
C VAL A 185 15.49 15.69 -0.70
N ASP A 186 15.59 14.79 0.28
CA ASP A 186 16.57 13.71 0.33
C ASP A 186 15.94 12.44 0.96
N LEU A 187 16.74 11.38 1.07
CA LEU A 187 16.28 10.11 1.64
C LEU A 187 15.88 10.22 3.13
N GLU A 188 16.42 11.19 3.88
CA GLU A 188 16.03 11.43 5.27
C GLU A 188 14.62 12.00 5.33
N ILE A 189 14.34 13.04 4.54
CA ILE A 189 12.99 13.62 4.40
C ILE A 189 11.99 12.59 3.89
N PHE A 190 12.36 11.77 2.91
CA PHE A 190 11.50 10.67 2.43
C PHE A 190 11.20 9.67 3.54
N SER A 191 12.22 9.26 4.30
CA SER A 191 12.10 8.33 5.42
C SER A 191 11.13 8.86 6.49
N GLU A 192 11.27 10.13 6.87
CA GLU A 192 10.36 10.80 7.82
C GLU A 192 8.92 10.84 7.28
N LYS A 193 8.74 11.17 6.00
CA LYS A 193 7.42 11.23 5.36
C LYS A 193 6.74 9.86 5.27
N MET A 194 7.51 8.80 5.06
CA MET A 194 7.02 7.42 5.15
C MET A 194 6.56 7.10 6.58
N ASP A 195 7.30 7.50 7.62
CA ASP A 195 6.89 7.25 9.01
C ASP A 195 5.64 8.04 9.41
N GLU A 196 5.54 9.31 9.00
CA GLU A 196 4.33 10.11 9.18
C GLU A 196 3.12 9.49 8.49
N LEU A 197 3.29 9.04 7.23
CA LEU A 197 2.25 8.36 6.47
C LEU A 197 1.82 7.09 7.21
N ARG A 198 2.77 6.30 7.70
CA ARG A 198 2.47 5.07 8.45
C ARG A 198 1.65 5.36 9.69
N ALA A 199 2.09 6.31 10.51
CA ALA A 199 1.41 6.68 11.75
C ALA A 199 -0.03 7.15 11.49
N LYS A 200 -0.29 7.84 10.39
CA LYS A 200 -1.65 8.23 9.98
C LYS A 200 -2.52 7.03 9.58
N CYS A 201 -1.93 6.00 9.00
CA CYS A 201 -2.65 4.84 8.47
C CYS A 201 -2.89 3.76 9.53
N GLU A 202 -1.91 3.49 10.40
CA GLU A 202 -2.02 2.47 11.46
C GLU A 202 -3.07 2.82 12.52
N ASN A 203 -3.32 4.10 12.75
CA ASN A 203 -4.33 4.54 13.72
C ASN A 203 -5.76 4.44 13.19
N LYS A 204 -5.97 4.06 11.93
CA LYS A 204 -7.30 3.91 11.35
C LYS A 204 -7.88 2.54 11.71
N LEU A 205 -9.17 2.52 12.06
CA LEU A 205 -9.91 1.27 12.18
C LEU A 205 -9.92 0.56 10.82
N LEU A 206 -9.93 -0.77 10.79
CA LEU A 206 -9.87 -1.53 9.54
C LEU A 206 -11.02 -1.20 8.57
N ASP A 207 -12.19 -0.90 9.11
CA ASP A 207 -13.40 -0.54 8.39
C ASP A 207 -13.56 0.96 8.16
N TRP A 208 -12.59 1.81 8.54
CA TRP A 208 -12.69 3.28 8.45
C TRP A 208 -13.11 3.76 7.07
N ILE A 209 -12.70 3.04 6.02
CA ILE A 209 -13.00 3.40 4.63
C ILE A 209 -14.47 3.24 4.28
N THR A 210 -15.21 2.43 5.03
CA THR A 210 -16.66 2.26 4.85
C THR A 210 -17.39 3.54 5.22
N ASP A 211 -17.00 4.15 6.34
CA ASP A 211 -17.75 5.25 6.96
C ASP A 211 -17.11 6.63 6.77
N CYS A 212 -15.90 6.71 6.20
CA CYS A 212 -15.24 8.00 6.01
C CYS A 212 -15.95 8.86 4.96
N SER A 213 -15.83 10.17 5.11
CA SER A 213 -16.28 11.11 4.09
C SER A 213 -15.40 11.04 2.84
N ASN A 214 -15.94 11.52 1.72
CA ASN A 214 -15.18 11.72 0.48
C ASN A 214 -13.93 12.57 0.72
N GLN A 215 -14.03 13.62 1.53
CA GLN A 215 -12.88 14.48 1.86
C GLN A 215 -11.79 13.72 2.62
N GLU A 216 -12.15 12.90 3.61
CA GLU A 216 -11.17 12.10 4.36
C GLU A 216 -10.48 11.06 3.49
N PHE A 217 -11.23 10.38 2.62
CA PHE A 217 -10.65 9.46 1.64
C PHE A 217 -9.73 10.19 0.66
N SER A 218 -10.17 11.33 0.12
CA SER A 218 -9.34 12.11 -0.80
C SER A 218 -8.05 12.58 -0.14
N LEU A 219 -8.10 13.04 1.11
CA LEU A 219 -6.90 13.44 1.86
C LEU A 219 -5.95 12.26 2.08
N TYR A 220 -6.48 11.08 2.37
CA TYR A 220 -5.68 9.86 2.49
C TYR A 220 -4.92 9.55 1.19
N MET A 221 -5.61 9.51 0.04
CA MET A 221 -4.94 9.28 -1.25
C MET A 221 -3.97 10.40 -1.63
N THR A 222 -4.31 11.64 -1.30
CA THR A 222 -3.42 12.79 -1.51
C THR A 222 -2.14 12.64 -0.69
N ASP A 223 -2.23 12.22 0.58
CA ASP A 223 -1.07 12.03 1.44
C ASP A 223 -0.12 10.95 0.91
N ILE A 224 -0.64 9.87 0.30
CA ILE A 224 0.17 8.86 -0.40
C ILE A 224 0.89 9.50 -1.60
N ALA A 225 0.16 10.22 -2.45
CA ALA A 225 0.71 10.88 -3.63
C ALA A 225 1.80 11.91 -3.30
N LYS A 226 1.70 12.60 -2.16
CA LYS A 226 2.75 13.52 -1.67
C LYS A 226 4.07 12.82 -1.42
N VAL A 227 4.03 11.64 -0.79
CA VAL A 227 5.25 10.86 -0.50
C VAL A 227 5.87 10.30 -1.78
N MET A 228 5.03 9.88 -2.73
CA MET A 228 5.48 9.50 -4.08
C MET A 228 6.17 10.66 -4.80
N ASP A 229 5.62 11.88 -4.73
CA ASP A 229 6.25 13.05 -5.33
C ASP A 229 7.60 13.40 -4.70
N VAL A 230 7.73 13.25 -3.37
CA VAL A 230 9.02 13.38 -2.67
C VAL A 230 10.03 12.38 -3.23
N ALA A 231 9.66 11.10 -3.37
CA ALA A 231 10.53 10.09 -3.94
C ALA A 231 10.93 10.43 -5.38
N PHE A 232 9.97 10.86 -6.21
CA PHE A 232 10.22 11.22 -7.59
C PHE A 232 11.20 12.39 -7.73
N ARG A 233 11.12 13.36 -6.82
CA ARG A 233 12.04 14.49 -6.80
C ARG A 233 13.45 14.13 -6.33
N ILE A 234 13.60 13.14 -5.43
CA ILE A 234 14.92 12.61 -5.07
C ILE A 234 15.56 11.91 -6.26
N VAL A 235 14.75 11.22 -7.08
CA VAL A 235 15.25 10.55 -8.29
C VAL A 235 15.81 11.55 -9.31
N LEU A 236 15.14 12.70 -9.47
CA LEU A 236 15.45 13.69 -10.51
C LEU A 236 16.30 14.87 -10.04
N GLY A 237 16.52 15.02 -8.73
CA GLY A 237 17.32 16.08 -8.11
C GLY A 237 18.78 15.72 -7.98
#